data_AF-A0A8C8VHG2-F1
#
_entry.id   AF-A0A8C8VHG2-F1
#
_cell.length_a   1.000
_cell.length_b   1.000
_cell.length_c   1.000
_cell.angle_alpha   90.00
_cell.angle_beta   90.00
_cell.angle_gamma   90.00
#
_symmetry.space_group_name_H-M   'P 1'
#
loop_
_entity.id
_entity.type
_entity.pdbx_description
1 polymer ?
#
loop_
_entity_poly.entity_id
_entity_poly.type
_entity_poly.pdbx_seq_one_letter_code
_entity_poly.pdbx_strand_id
1 'polypeptide(L)'
;QGYWNKSFMERERNSIIDDMYRWPLLIPYVLEDSLEMNAKGVILKAFEQYRLKTCIDFKPWEGEKNYISVFKGSGCWSSVGNRQQGKQQLSIGANCDRIGTIQHEFLHALGFWHEQSRSDRDDYVTIMRDRIQSGKENNFNKYDDKTSSSLNVPYDYTSVMHYSKTAFMNGTEPTIVTNIPDFMDVIGQRMDFSDYDLQKLNRLYNCSSSLTFMDTCSFELENVCGMIQSSEDNSDWQRVSQVSAGPHTDHTNMGDCKDTGYFMHFNTSGGSNGSTAILESRILYPKRGFQCLQFYYYNSGNESDQLNILVREYSLDNSNGSIRLIERIQGSSSYFWDRPSKVGSPANFTNGTQFMRGPSRGTSGFLTHQRLRGLNFIKEDGVFILLTMEDISHLISTQPNFTTTVPTTGPTSTPDFCKNDTCANDGICILVDEKPVCRCTAGDDWWYMGEKCEKRGSTSENIIIAVSSTIAVFVFMLLVTIISTCCMRKKYHQKMKRNKEAWVLENVSIVSSVKRFRYFLNQAFSQNSCVLSG
;
A
#
# COMPACT_ATOMS: atom_id res chain seq x y z
N GLN A 1 25.26 -31.04 -46.07
CA GLN A 1 23.91 -30.91 -45.49
C GLN A 1 24.03 -31.25 -44.02
N GLY A 2 23.81 -30.39 -43.03
CA GLY A 2 23.43 -28.99 -42.99
C GLY A 2 23.99 -28.36 -41.71
N TYR A 3 24.35 -27.09 -41.82
CA TYR A 3 24.73 -26.21 -40.72
C TYR A 3 23.51 -25.94 -39.83
N TRP A 4 23.65 -26.08 -38.51
CA TRP A 4 22.77 -25.42 -37.55
C TRP A 4 23.62 -24.50 -36.68
N ASN A 5 23.36 -23.19 -36.84
CA ASN A 5 24.00 -22.06 -36.19
C ASN A 5 23.95 -22.18 -34.66
N LYS A 6 25.13 -22.24 -34.03
CA LYS A 6 25.33 -21.76 -32.64
C LYS A 6 25.50 -20.24 -32.67
N SER A 7 24.40 -19.50 -32.80
CA SER A 7 24.40 -18.05 -32.60
C SER A 7 22.96 -17.58 -32.36
N PHE A 8 22.53 -17.48 -31.10
CA PHE A 8 21.46 -16.60 -30.59
C PHE A 8 21.19 -16.98 -29.11
N MET A 9 22.03 -16.49 -28.21
CA MET A 9 21.74 -16.36 -26.76
C MET A 9 22.50 -15.12 -26.27
N GLU A 10 22.05 -13.95 -26.71
CA GLU A 10 22.48 -12.65 -26.16
C GLU A 10 21.33 -12.11 -25.29
N ARG A 11 21.37 -12.32 -23.97
CA ARG A 11 21.87 -11.41 -22.91
C ARG A 11 20.79 -10.45 -22.38
N GLU A 12 20.09 -10.93 -21.35
CA GLU A 12 18.95 -10.32 -20.67
C GLU A 12 19.35 -9.92 -19.23
N ARG A 13 19.24 -8.66 -18.70
CA ARG A 13 19.77 -8.32 -17.34
C ARG A 13 19.20 -7.14 -16.48
N ASN A 14 18.96 -7.29 -15.14
CA ASN A 14 18.40 -6.26 -14.19
C ASN A 14 18.91 -6.04 -12.72
N SER A 15 19.83 -6.83 -12.17
CA SER A 15 20.36 -6.68 -10.79
C SER A 15 21.86 -6.35 -10.77
N ILE A 16 22.35 -5.55 -9.81
CA ILE A 16 23.78 -5.26 -9.67
C ILE A 16 24.58 -6.56 -9.48
N ILE A 17 25.69 -6.72 -10.22
CA ILE A 17 26.46 -7.97 -10.26
C ILE A 17 27.41 -8.11 -9.07
N ASP A 18 28.03 -7.02 -8.62
CA ASP A 18 29.12 -7.07 -7.65
C ASP A 18 28.60 -7.25 -6.21
N ASP A 19 29.06 -8.33 -5.57
CA ASP A 19 28.71 -8.73 -4.21
C ASP A 19 29.04 -7.66 -3.17
N MET A 20 29.97 -6.76 -3.46
CA MET A 20 30.27 -5.59 -2.63
C MET A 20 29.04 -4.70 -2.39
N TYR A 21 28.11 -4.64 -3.34
CA TYR A 21 26.89 -3.84 -3.22
C TYR A 21 25.72 -4.59 -2.58
N ARG A 22 25.93 -5.80 -2.07
CA ARG A 22 24.89 -6.53 -1.35
C ARG A 22 24.80 -6.04 0.10
N TRP A 23 23.57 -5.91 0.59
CA TRP A 23 23.32 -5.79 2.03
C TRP A 23 23.47 -7.17 2.71
N PRO A 24 23.74 -7.23 4.03
CA PRO A 24 23.47 -8.44 4.81
C PRO A 24 21.97 -8.80 4.76
N LEU A 25 21.63 -10.05 5.08
CA LEU A 25 20.23 -10.51 5.15
C LEU A 25 19.39 -9.72 6.16
N LEU A 26 20.02 -9.27 7.24
CA LEU A 26 19.40 -8.44 8.27
C LEU A 26 19.85 -6.99 8.10
N ILE A 27 18.99 -6.16 7.52
CA ILE A 27 19.30 -4.80 7.09
C ILE A 27 19.01 -3.82 8.24
N PRO A 28 20.01 -3.08 8.74
CA PRO A 28 19.79 -2.04 9.74
C PRO A 28 19.08 -0.84 9.12
N TYR A 29 18.05 -0.32 9.78
CA TYR A 29 17.30 0.85 9.34
C TYR A 29 17.10 1.90 10.44
N VAL A 30 16.91 3.14 10.00
CA VAL A 30 16.43 4.26 10.82
C VAL A 30 15.22 4.88 10.12
N LEU A 31 14.11 5.08 10.84
CA LEU A 31 12.97 5.86 10.37
C LEU A 31 13.05 7.26 10.96
N GLU A 32 13.52 8.22 10.15
CA GLU A 32 13.75 9.60 10.60
C GLU A 32 12.44 10.30 11.02
N ASP A 33 12.53 11.27 11.92
CA ASP A 33 11.37 12.02 12.43
C ASP A 33 10.66 12.87 11.38
N SER A 34 11.34 13.16 10.27
CA SER A 34 10.76 13.84 9.11
C SER A 34 9.64 13.05 8.44
N LEU A 35 9.57 11.72 8.62
CA LEU A 35 8.55 10.86 8.02
C LEU A 35 7.18 11.09 8.68
N GLU A 36 6.15 11.08 7.84
CA GLU A 36 4.77 11.06 8.32
C GLU A 36 4.46 9.76 9.06
N MET A 37 3.56 9.82 10.04
CA MET A 37 3.19 8.65 10.84
C MET A 37 2.63 7.51 9.98
N ASN A 38 1.82 7.85 8.96
CA ASN A 38 1.32 6.87 8.01
C ASN A 38 2.47 6.20 7.24
N ALA A 39 3.43 6.98 6.74
CA ALA A 39 4.60 6.44 6.03
C ALA A 39 5.40 5.48 6.93
N LYS A 40 5.65 5.83 8.20
CA LYS A 40 6.33 4.92 9.16
C LYS A 40 5.58 3.58 9.28
N GLY A 41 4.25 3.62 9.45
CA GLY A 41 3.42 2.40 9.53
C GLY A 41 3.46 1.56 8.25
N VAL A 42 3.37 2.18 7.08
CA VAL A 42 3.42 1.46 5.80
C VAL A 42 4.81 0.89 5.51
N ILE A 43 5.88 1.55 5.94
CA ILE A 43 7.26 1.01 5.85
C ILE A 43 7.40 -0.26 6.67
N LEU A 44 6.93 -0.26 7.92
CA LEU A 44 6.94 -1.46 8.76
C LEU A 44 6.09 -2.59 8.16
N LYS A 45 4.96 -2.25 7.52
CA LYS A 45 4.14 -3.22 6.78
C LYS A 45 4.88 -3.78 5.56
N ALA A 46 5.66 -2.97 4.85
CA ALA A 46 6.50 -3.45 3.75
C ALA A 46 7.58 -4.42 4.24
N PHE A 47 8.18 -4.17 5.41
CA PHE A 47 9.13 -5.12 6.03
C PHE A 47 8.49 -6.47 6.32
N GLU A 48 7.23 -6.52 6.78
CA GLU A 48 6.51 -7.78 6.95
C GLU A 48 6.29 -8.52 5.62
N GLN A 49 6.13 -7.82 4.49
CA GLN A 49 6.07 -8.48 3.17
C GLN A 49 7.41 -9.11 2.78
N TYR A 50 8.53 -8.43 3.05
CA TYR A 50 9.86 -9.01 2.86
C TYR A 50 10.08 -10.25 3.74
N ARG A 51 9.74 -10.17 5.04
CA ARG A 51 9.83 -11.29 6.00
C ARG A 51 8.99 -12.50 5.63
N LEU A 52 7.87 -12.29 4.93
CA LEU A 52 6.97 -13.34 4.48
C LEU A 52 7.48 -14.02 3.20
N LYS A 53 7.94 -13.23 2.23
CA LYS A 53 8.18 -13.68 0.86
C LYS A 53 9.65 -13.91 0.51
N THR A 54 10.55 -13.51 1.40
CA THR A 54 12.01 -13.55 1.19
C THR A 54 12.75 -13.91 2.47
N CYS A 55 14.07 -14.12 2.36
CA CYS A 55 14.96 -14.26 3.52
C CYS A 55 15.53 -12.91 4.02
N ILE A 56 15.11 -11.79 3.43
CA ILE A 56 15.52 -10.45 3.85
C ILE A 56 14.69 -10.01 5.06
N ASP A 57 15.37 -9.50 6.06
CA ASP A 57 14.79 -8.96 7.29
C ASP A 57 15.39 -7.58 7.59
N PHE A 58 14.72 -6.86 8.48
CA PHE A 58 15.02 -5.48 8.85
C PHE A 58 15.07 -5.37 10.37
N LYS A 59 16.07 -4.67 10.88
CA LYS A 59 16.15 -4.32 12.31
C LYS A 59 16.46 -2.85 12.53
N PRO A 60 16.04 -2.25 13.66
CA PRO A 60 16.53 -0.94 14.06
C PRO A 60 18.07 -0.92 14.07
N TRP A 61 18.65 0.19 13.62
CA TRP A 61 20.09 0.40 13.64
C TRP A 61 20.62 0.54 15.08
N GLU A 62 21.69 -0.19 15.40
CA GLU A 62 22.31 -0.28 16.73
C GLU A 62 23.81 0.08 16.71
N GLY A 63 24.27 0.72 15.63
CA GLY A 63 25.67 1.12 15.45
C GLY A 63 26.39 0.38 14.32
N GLU A 64 25.68 -0.36 13.47
CA GLU A 64 26.27 -1.01 12.30
C GLU A 64 26.91 0.01 11.36
N LYS A 65 28.01 -0.39 10.71
CA LYS A 65 28.79 0.47 9.83
C LYS A 65 27.93 1.09 8.73
N ASN A 66 27.06 0.33 8.08
CA ASN A 66 26.18 0.78 7.00
C ASN A 66 24.72 0.51 7.38
N TYR A 67 23.82 1.44 7.06
CA TYR A 67 22.39 1.33 7.34
C TYR A 67 21.56 2.19 6.39
N ILE A 68 20.28 1.87 6.25
CA ILE A 68 19.32 2.66 5.46
C ILE A 68 18.64 3.67 6.37
N SER A 69 18.75 4.96 6.06
CA SER A 69 18.05 6.06 6.72
C SER A 69 16.87 6.49 5.85
N VAL A 70 15.66 6.13 6.27
CA VAL A 70 14.44 6.48 5.56
C VAL A 70 13.94 7.82 6.06
N PHE A 71 13.76 8.77 5.15
CA PHE A 71 13.40 10.15 5.50
C PHE A 71 12.41 10.75 4.50
N LYS A 72 11.77 11.85 4.86
CA LYS A 72 10.86 12.58 3.96
C LYS A 72 11.64 13.59 3.12
N GLY A 73 12.09 13.15 1.94
CA GLY A 73 12.70 14.02 0.93
C GLY A 73 11.71 14.51 -0.13
N SER A 74 12.26 15.06 -1.22
CA SER A 74 11.49 15.40 -2.41
C SER A 74 11.33 14.17 -3.31
N GLY A 75 10.09 13.69 -3.44
CA GLY A 75 9.76 12.49 -4.20
C GLY A 75 10.16 11.18 -3.52
N CYS A 76 10.03 10.07 -4.25
CA CYS A 76 10.42 8.73 -3.83
C CYS A 76 11.67 8.33 -4.60
N TRP A 77 12.73 7.92 -3.91
CA TRP A 77 13.96 7.46 -4.55
C TRP A 77 14.87 6.73 -3.57
N SER A 78 15.76 5.92 -4.12
CA SER A 78 16.79 5.18 -3.39
C SER A 78 18.04 4.99 -4.25
N SER A 79 19.19 4.80 -3.59
CA SER A 79 20.40 4.36 -4.29
C SER A 79 20.30 2.88 -4.64
N VAL A 80 20.90 2.47 -5.77
CA VAL A 80 20.93 1.06 -6.15
C VAL A 80 22.07 0.31 -5.44
N GLY A 81 21.70 -0.66 -4.61
CA GLY A 81 22.61 -1.47 -3.80
C GLY A 81 23.13 -0.77 -2.53
N ASN A 82 23.90 -1.51 -1.73
CA ASN A 82 24.64 -1.02 -0.57
C ASN A 82 25.86 -0.20 -1.02
N ARG A 83 25.79 1.12 -0.86
CA ARG A 83 26.85 2.04 -1.29
C ARG A 83 28.07 2.06 -0.35
N GLN A 84 28.02 1.34 0.77
CA GLN A 84 29.08 1.24 1.78
C GLN A 84 29.57 2.58 2.36
N GLN A 85 28.68 3.58 2.40
CA GLN A 85 28.99 4.96 2.79
C GLN A 85 28.54 5.32 4.21
N GLY A 86 28.18 4.32 5.02
CA GLY A 86 27.53 4.54 6.30
C GLY A 86 26.03 4.79 6.16
N LYS A 87 25.62 6.03 6.41
CA LYS A 87 24.22 6.46 6.27
C LYS A 87 23.83 6.50 4.79
N GLN A 88 23.02 5.55 4.35
CA GLN A 88 22.45 5.54 3.00
C GLN A 88 21.02 6.06 3.04
N GLN A 89 20.77 7.20 2.40
CA GLN A 89 19.45 7.82 2.39
C GLN A 89 18.49 7.12 1.42
N LEU A 90 17.24 6.97 1.86
CA LEU A 90 16.10 6.52 1.06
C LEU A 90 14.94 7.49 1.32
N SER A 91 14.44 8.14 0.26
CA SER A 91 13.40 9.14 0.38
C SER A 91 12.03 8.51 0.20
N ILE A 92 11.15 8.68 1.20
CA ILE A 92 9.70 8.46 1.10
C ILE A 92 9.04 9.83 1.32
N GLY A 93 8.90 10.56 0.21
CA GLY A 93 8.29 11.90 0.19
C GLY A 93 6.76 11.88 0.22
N ALA A 94 6.16 13.04 -0.08
CA ALA A 94 4.71 13.16 -0.17
C ALA A 94 4.13 12.23 -1.27
N ASN A 95 3.03 11.54 -0.97
CA ASN A 95 2.36 10.56 -1.84
C ASN A 95 3.17 9.28 -2.15
N CYS A 96 4.27 9.03 -1.43
CA CYS A 96 5.10 7.82 -1.55
C CYS A 96 4.73 6.72 -0.53
N ASP A 97 3.76 6.99 0.34
CA ASP A 97 3.31 6.16 1.45
C ASP A 97 2.40 4.99 1.03
N ARG A 98 2.72 4.38 -0.11
CA ARG A 98 2.06 3.17 -0.63
C ARG A 98 3.02 1.99 -0.51
N ILE A 99 2.48 0.82 -0.17
CA ILE A 99 3.31 -0.37 0.09
C ILE A 99 4.17 -0.74 -1.12
N GLY A 100 3.61 -0.76 -2.33
CA GLY A 100 4.36 -1.06 -3.55
C GLY A 100 5.44 -0.02 -3.87
N THR A 101 5.21 1.26 -3.56
CA THR A 101 6.24 2.31 -3.72
C THR A 101 7.39 2.09 -2.74
N ILE A 102 7.10 1.80 -1.47
CA ILE A 102 8.15 1.52 -0.49
C ILE A 102 8.92 0.25 -0.87
N GLN A 103 8.22 -0.82 -1.26
CA GLN A 103 8.86 -2.05 -1.74
C GLN A 103 9.79 -1.79 -2.93
N HIS A 104 9.36 -0.96 -3.89
CA HIS A 104 10.16 -0.50 -5.03
C HIS A 104 11.46 0.20 -4.60
N GLU A 105 11.38 1.17 -3.68
CA GLU A 105 12.57 1.88 -3.20
C GLU A 105 13.53 0.96 -2.41
N PHE A 106 13.00 -0.01 -1.69
CA PHE A 106 13.83 -1.02 -1.02
C PHE A 106 14.43 -2.03 -2.00
N LEU A 107 13.76 -2.38 -3.10
CA LEU A 107 14.35 -3.19 -4.17
C LEU A 107 15.51 -2.47 -4.85
N HIS A 108 15.40 -1.15 -5.07
CA HIS A 108 16.55 -0.33 -5.44
C HIS A 108 17.68 -0.48 -4.43
N ALA A 109 17.42 -0.25 -3.13
CA ALA A 109 18.43 -0.40 -2.09
C ALA A 109 19.08 -1.79 -2.06
N LEU A 110 18.34 -2.84 -2.41
CA LEU A 110 18.78 -4.24 -2.52
C LEU A 110 19.54 -4.56 -3.81
N GLY A 111 19.63 -3.62 -4.75
CA GLY A 111 20.47 -3.75 -5.94
C GLY A 111 19.73 -3.93 -7.26
N PHE A 112 18.43 -3.68 -7.31
CA PHE A 112 17.65 -3.79 -8.55
C PHE A 112 17.53 -2.44 -9.27
N TRP A 113 17.75 -2.45 -10.58
CA TRP A 113 17.36 -1.35 -11.46
C TRP A 113 15.89 -1.50 -11.86
N HIS A 114 15.37 -0.51 -12.58
CA HIS A 114 14.02 -0.59 -13.12
C HIS A 114 13.88 -1.69 -14.17
N GLU A 115 12.67 -2.27 -14.29
CA GLU A 115 12.47 -3.37 -15.24
C GLU A 115 12.66 -2.92 -16.69
N GLN A 116 12.23 -1.70 -17.04
CA GLN A 116 12.42 -1.14 -18.38
C GLN A 116 13.86 -0.69 -18.70
N SER A 117 14.80 -0.86 -17.76
CA SER A 117 16.23 -0.56 -17.96
C SER A 117 17.05 -1.78 -18.35
N ARG A 118 16.42 -2.95 -18.57
CA ARG A 118 17.12 -4.14 -19.09
C ARG A 118 17.79 -3.87 -20.42
N SER A 119 18.85 -4.62 -20.69
CA SER A 119 19.52 -4.67 -21.99
C SER A 119 18.56 -5.08 -23.13
N ASP A 120 17.70 -6.06 -22.86
CA ASP A 120 16.72 -6.69 -23.77
C ASP A 120 15.36 -5.96 -23.84
N ARG A 121 15.18 -4.85 -23.10
CA ARG A 121 13.85 -4.21 -22.95
C ARG A 121 13.21 -3.79 -24.27
N ASP A 122 14.00 -3.48 -25.30
CA ASP A 122 13.48 -3.02 -26.59
C ASP A 122 12.73 -4.13 -27.36
N ASP A 123 12.93 -5.41 -27.00
CA ASP A 123 12.15 -6.54 -27.54
C ASP A 123 10.73 -6.59 -26.97
N TYR A 124 10.49 -5.94 -25.82
CA TYR A 124 9.23 -5.99 -25.07
C TYR A 124 8.49 -4.66 -25.05
N VAL A 125 9.21 -3.54 -25.06
CA VAL A 125 8.66 -2.18 -24.98
C VAL A 125 9.40 -1.22 -25.91
N THR A 126 8.67 -0.25 -26.45
CA THR A 126 9.21 0.87 -27.20
C THR A 126 9.21 2.13 -26.34
N ILE A 127 10.35 2.80 -26.24
CA ILE A 127 10.47 4.09 -25.54
C ILE A 127 10.28 5.25 -26.54
N MET A 128 9.21 6.01 -26.34
CA MET A 128 8.86 7.17 -27.15
C MET A 128 9.63 8.40 -26.67
N ARG A 129 10.89 8.52 -27.12
CA ARG A 129 11.84 9.56 -26.64
C ARG A 129 11.33 10.99 -26.83
N ASP A 130 10.58 11.23 -27.90
CA ASP A 130 9.94 12.51 -28.23
C ASP A 130 8.87 12.95 -27.23
N ARG A 131 8.36 12.02 -26.42
CA ARG A 131 7.29 12.25 -25.43
C ARG A 131 7.82 12.38 -24.00
N ILE A 132 9.13 12.27 -23.81
CA ILE A 132 9.75 12.38 -22.48
C ILE A 132 9.95 13.86 -22.15
N GLN A 133 9.70 14.25 -20.89
CA GLN A 133 10.05 15.58 -20.39
C GLN A 133 11.54 15.86 -20.57
N SER A 134 11.87 17.04 -21.10
CA SER A 134 13.26 17.46 -21.31
C SER A 134 14.10 17.32 -20.04
N GLY A 135 15.24 16.64 -20.13
CA GLY A 135 16.15 16.40 -19.01
C GLY A 135 15.80 15.17 -18.16
N LYS A 136 14.80 14.38 -18.55
CA LYS A 136 14.40 13.11 -17.88
C LYS A 136 14.72 11.87 -18.70
N GLU A 137 15.40 12.01 -19.84
CA GLU A 137 15.73 10.93 -20.77
C GLU A 137 16.62 9.86 -20.12
N ASN A 138 17.50 10.27 -19.21
CA ASN A 138 18.41 9.36 -18.50
C ASN A 138 17.69 8.29 -17.66
N ASN A 139 16.44 8.52 -17.24
CA ASN A 139 15.64 7.53 -16.50
C ASN A 139 15.23 6.32 -17.37
N PHE A 140 15.43 6.40 -18.68
CA PHE A 140 15.11 5.36 -19.65
C PHE A 140 16.37 4.71 -20.25
N ASN A 141 17.53 4.97 -19.66
CA ASN A 141 18.77 4.34 -20.07
C ASN A 141 18.72 2.83 -19.79
N LYS A 142 19.32 2.06 -20.71
CA LYS A 142 19.56 0.63 -20.52
C LYS A 142 20.91 0.44 -19.81
N TYR A 143 21.01 -0.58 -18.97
CA TYR A 143 22.28 -0.98 -18.35
C TYR A 143 22.88 -2.17 -19.10
N ASP A 144 24.21 -2.19 -19.21
CA ASP A 144 24.92 -3.18 -20.01
C ASP A 144 25.16 -4.51 -19.26
N ASP A 145 25.66 -5.50 -19.99
CA ASP A 145 25.84 -6.85 -19.44
C ASP A 145 26.87 -6.94 -18.32
N LYS A 146 27.74 -5.93 -18.18
CA LYS A 146 28.80 -5.92 -17.18
C LYS A 146 28.31 -5.37 -15.84
N THR A 147 27.20 -4.63 -15.84
CA THR A 147 26.70 -3.89 -14.66
C THR A 147 25.44 -4.50 -14.06
N SER A 148 24.72 -5.33 -14.81
CA SER A 148 23.39 -5.82 -14.47
C SER A 148 23.27 -7.33 -14.74
N SER A 149 22.44 -8.12 -14.03
CA SER A 149 22.11 -9.55 -14.29
C SER A 149 20.60 -9.84 -14.23
N SER A 150 20.03 -10.67 -15.12
CA SER A 150 18.57 -10.99 -15.07
C SER A 150 18.29 -12.14 -14.12
N LEU A 151 19.36 -12.82 -13.70
CA LEU A 151 19.28 -14.05 -12.94
C LEU A 151 18.47 -15.13 -13.68
N ASN A 152 18.46 -15.10 -15.02
CA ASN A 152 17.72 -16.01 -15.90
C ASN A 152 16.21 -16.00 -15.62
N VAL A 153 15.64 -14.79 -15.58
CA VAL A 153 14.20 -14.53 -15.40
C VAL A 153 13.69 -13.68 -16.57
N PRO A 154 12.57 -14.07 -17.22
CA PRO A 154 12.00 -13.32 -18.34
C PRO A 154 11.68 -11.86 -18.02
N TYR A 155 11.42 -11.06 -19.06
CA TYR A 155 10.94 -9.69 -18.89
C TYR A 155 9.59 -9.68 -18.18
N ASP A 156 9.44 -8.83 -17.17
CA ASP A 156 8.24 -8.81 -16.33
C ASP A 156 7.44 -7.51 -16.47
N TYR A 157 6.39 -7.53 -17.29
CA TYR A 157 5.44 -6.41 -17.39
C TYR A 157 4.72 -6.11 -16.06
N THR A 158 4.61 -7.09 -15.16
CA THR A 158 3.94 -6.94 -13.85
C THR A 158 4.90 -6.53 -12.72
N SER A 159 6.19 -6.36 -13.00
CA SER A 159 7.19 -6.01 -11.99
C SER A 159 6.85 -4.69 -11.30
N VAL A 160 7.01 -4.66 -9.97
CA VAL A 160 6.90 -3.41 -9.21
C VAL A 160 8.00 -2.43 -9.58
N MET A 161 9.11 -2.93 -10.15
CA MET A 161 10.24 -2.15 -10.68
C MET A 161 9.99 -1.57 -12.07
N HIS A 162 8.88 -1.92 -12.73
CA HIS A 162 8.54 -1.36 -14.04
C HIS A 162 7.90 0.04 -13.90
N TYR A 163 8.25 0.95 -14.80
CA TYR A 163 7.55 2.24 -14.95
C TYR A 163 6.15 2.09 -15.55
N SER A 164 5.26 3.02 -15.21
CA SER A 164 3.97 3.13 -15.89
C SER A 164 4.17 3.70 -17.30
N LYS A 165 3.16 3.50 -18.17
CA LYS A 165 3.13 4.10 -19.52
C LYS A 165 3.23 5.63 -19.54
N THR A 166 2.91 6.30 -18.43
CA THR A 166 2.87 7.76 -18.29
C THR A 166 4.11 8.35 -17.59
N ALA A 167 5.11 7.53 -17.27
CA ALA A 167 6.29 7.97 -16.54
C ALA A 167 7.01 9.09 -17.30
N PHE A 168 7.23 10.23 -16.63
CA PHE A 168 7.90 11.42 -17.18
C PHE A 168 7.34 11.91 -18.53
N MET A 169 6.04 11.72 -18.78
CA MET A 169 5.44 12.14 -20.05
C MET A 169 5.33 13.66 -20.20
N ASN A 170 5.48 14.13 -21.43
CA ASN A 170 5.19 15.48 -21.87
C ASN A 170 3.92 15.44 -22.75
N GLY A 171 2.80 15.98 -22.24
CA GLY A 171 1.48 15.88 -22.87
C GLY A 171 0.64 14.73 -22.33
N THR A 172 -0.13 14.07 -23.19
CA THR A 172 -1.09 13.01 -22.82
C THR A 172 -0.72 11.64 -23.36
N GLU A 173 0.24 11.58 -24.28
CA GLU A 173 0.66 10.35 -24.96
C GLU A 173 1.68 9.57 -24.11
N PRO A 174 1.64 8.23 -24.12
CA PRO A 174 2.52 7.40 -23.29
C PRO A 174 3.98 7.48 -23.75
N THR A 175 4.91 7.46 -22.78
CA THR A 175 6.36 7.39 -23.00
C THR A 175 6.86 5.97 -23.19
N ILE A 176 6.17 4.99 -22.62
CA ILE A 176 6.45 3.56 -22.79
C ILE A 176 5.25 2.91 -23.46
N VAL A 177 5.48 2.29 -24.60
CA VAL A 177 4.47 1.52 -25.34
C VAL A 177 4.90 0.06 -25.31
N THR A 178 4.06 -0.85 -24.81
CA THR A 178 4.36 -2.28 -24.83
C THR A 178 4.17 -2.82 -26.25
N ASN A 179 5.09 -3.68 -26.70
CA ASN A 179 5.02 -4.27 -28.04
C ASN A 179 3.81 -5.20 -28.19
N ILE A 180 3.39 -5.81 -27.07
CA ILE A 180 2.12 -6.54 -26.94
C ILE A 180 1.09 -5.60 -26.30
N PRO A 181 -0.01 -5.23 -27.00
CA PRO A 181 -0.97 -4.24 -26.51
C PRO A 181 -1.65 -4.59 -25.19
N ASP A 182 -1.88 -5.88 -24.90
CA ASP A 182 -2.57 -6.34 -23.70
C ASP A 182 -1.87 -5.93 -22.40
N PHE A 183 -0.56 -5.63 -22.47
CA PHE A 183 0.24 -5.21 -21.31
C PHE A 183 0.31 -3.68 -21.11
N MET A 184 -0.33 -2.88 -21.98
CA MET A 184 -0.28 -1.42 -21.90
C MET A 184 -0.76 -0.86 -20.56
N ASP A 185 -1.81 -1.45 -20.00
CA ASP A 185 -2.40 -1.06 -18.71
C ASP A 185 -1.96 -1.98 -17.56
N VAL A 186 -1.03 -2.89 -17.82
CA VAL A 186 -0.45 -3.80 -16.81
C VAL A 186 0.83 -3.20 -16.22
N ILE A 187 1.65 -2.54 -17.05
CA ILE A 187 2.92 -1.97 -16.61
C ILE A 187 2.75 -0.84 -15.58
N GLY A 188 3.64 -0.80 -14.59
CA GLY A 188 3.63 0.24 -13.56
C GLY A 188 2.70 -0.03 -12.39
N GLN A 189 2.29 -1.29 -12.17
CA GLN A 189 1.58 -1.68 -10.96
C GLN A 189 2.38 -1.30 -9.69
N ARG A 190 1.67 -0.89 -8.63
CA ARG A 190 2.25 -0.50 -7.33
C ARG A 190 1.51 -1.17 -6.17
N MET A 191 1.07 -2.41 -6.38
CA MET A 191 0.30 -3.20 -5.43
C MET A 191 1.20 -3.99 -4.50
N ASP A 192 2.12 -4.79 -5.06
CA ASP A 192 3.04 -5.67 -4.33
C ASP A 192 4.18 -6.12 -5.27
N PHE A 193 5.12 -6.93 -4.78
CA PHE A 193 6.07 -7.66 -5.62
C PHE A 193 5.35 -8.56 -6.63
N SER A 194 5.88 -8.66 -7.85
CA SER A 194 5.53 -9.76 -8.73
C SER A 194 6.25 -11.05 -8.31
N ASP A 195 5.82 -12.19 -8.85
CA ASP A 195 6.51 -13.47 -8.65
C ASP A 195 7.94 -13.43 -9.19
N TYR A 196 8.19 -12.69 -10.28
CA TYR A 196 9.51 -12.55 -10.88
C TYR A 196 10.41 -11.57 -10.11
N ASP A 197 9.85 -10.54 -9.46
CA ASP A 197 10.59 -9.71 -8.51
C ASP A 197 11.12 -10.57 -7.35
N LEU A 198 10.26 -11.39 -6.75
CA LEU A 198 10.62 -12.31 -5.66
C LEU A 198 11.60 -13.37 -6.11
N GLN A 199 11.41 -13.96 -7.29
CA GLN A 199 12.32 -14.96 -7.83
C GLN A 199 13.72 -14.37 -8.04
N LYS A 200 13.83 -13.16 -8.61
CA LYS A 200 15.11 -12.46 -8.78
C LYS A 200 15.75 -12.16 -7.43
N LEU A 201 15.00 -11.57 -6.48
CA LEU A 201 15.52 -11.23 -5.16
C LEU A 201 15.99 -12.46 -4.37
N ASN A 202 15.18 -13.52 -4.35
CA ASN A 202 15.51 -14.76 -3.65
C ASN A 202 16.70 -15.48 -4.30
N ARG A 203 16.85 -15.45 -5.63
CA ARG A 203 18.06 -15.96 -6.31
C ARG A 203 19.28 -15.10 -6.00
N LEU A 204 19.14 -13.78 -5.97
CA LEU A 204 20.26 -12.88 -5.64
C LEU A 204 20.80 -13.15 -4.24
N TYR A 205 19.91 -13.37 -3.27
CA TYR A 205 20.26 -13.57 -1.86
C TYR A 205 20.31 -15.03 -1.40
N ASN A 206 20.19 -15.99 -2.32
CA ASN A 206 20.18 -17.43 -2.04
C ASN A 206 19.16 -17.83 -0.96
N CYS A 207 17.96 -17.26 -1.00
CA CYS A 207 16.92 -17.53 -0.01
C CYS A 207 16.36 -18.94 -0.16
N SER A 208 16.39 -19.71 0.94
CA SER A 208 15.80 -21.06 1.04
C SER A 208 14.56 -21.13 1.93
N SER A 209 14.37 -20.13 2.79
CA SER A 209 13.20 -19.98 3.67
C SER A 209 12.94 -18.51 3.94
N SER A 210 11.77 -18.19 4.50
CA SER A 210 11.47 -16.85 5.01
C SER A 210 11.27 -16.89 6.53
N LEU A 211 11.10 -15.71 7.14
CA LEU A 211 10.97 -15.58 8.58
C LEU A 211 9.56 -15.93 9.07
N THR A 212 8.53 -15.49 8.36
CA THR A 212 7.12 -15.57 8.82
C THR A 212 6.28 -16.60 8.07
N PHE A 213 6.71 -17.09 6.91
CA PHE A 213 6.00 -18.17 6.22
C PHE A 213 6.20 -19.48 6.97
N MET A 214 5.09 -20.20 7.21
CA MET A 214 5.11 -21.50 7.86
C MET A 214 4.61 -22.59 6.92
N ASP A 215 3.40 -22.43 6.39
CA ASP A 215 2.80 -23.41 5.51
C ASP A 215 1.71 -22.81 4.61
N THR A 216 1.43 -23.51 3.50
CA THR A 216 0.26 -23.29 2.67
C THR A 216 -0.26 -24.64 2.18
N CYS A 217 -1.57 -24.83 2.22
CA CYS A 217 -2.17 -26.07 1.73
C CYS A 217 -3.47 -25.80 1.00
N SER A 218 -3.47 -26.09 -0.30
CA SER A 218 -4.62 -26.03 -1.20
C SER A 218 -5.16 -27.42 -1.54
N PHE A 219 -4.58 -28.49 -1.00
CA PHE A 219 -4.98 -29.89 -1.23
C PHE A 219 -4.88 -30.38 -2.69
N GLU A 220 -4.22 -29.63 -3.58
CA GLU A 220 -4.05 -30.01 -4.99
C GLU A 220 -3.27 -31.33 -5.20
N LEU A 221 -2.43 -31.71 -4.25
CA LEU A 221 -1.68 -32.98 -4.25
C LEU A 221 -2.31 -34.00 -3.29
N GLU A 222 -2.21 -35.29 -3.66
CA GLU A 222 -2.76 -36.42 -2.88
C GLU A 222 -2.18 -36.54 -1.47
N ASN A 223 -0.93 -36.10 -1.28
CA ASN A 223 -0.29 -36.12 0.03
C ASN A 223 -0.83 -35.06 0.99
N VAL A 224 -1.80 -34.22 0.58
CA VAL A 224 -2.47 -33.20 1.39
C VAL A 224 -1.50 -32.35 2.23
N CYS A 225 -0.36 -31.98 1.64
CA CYS A 225 0.68 -31.17 2.30
C CYS A 225 1.30 -31.82 3.57
N GLY A 226 1.15 -33.15 3.70
CA GLY A 226 1.57 -33.92 4.86
C GLY A 226 0.62 -33.82 6.05
N MET A 227 -0.63 -33.35 5.86
CA MET A 227 -1.65 -33.43 6.89
C MET A 227 -2.03 -34.90 7.14
N ILE A 228 -2.30 -35.23 8.40
CA ILE A 228 -2.67 -36.57 8.85
C ILE A 228 -4.07 -36.54 9.45
N GLN A 229 -4.79 -37.65 9.34
CA GLN A 229 -6.06 -37.83 10.05
C GLN A 229 -5.86 -38.74 11.23
N SER A 230 -6.60 -38.48 12.30
CA SER A 230 -6.57 -39.35 13.47
C SER A 230 -7.22 -40.70 13.13
N SER A 231 -6.89 -41.71 13.93
CA SER A 231 -7.60 -42.99 13.93
C SER A 231 -8.35 -43.22 15.25
N GLU A 232 -8.27 -42.24 16.16
CA GLU A 232 -8.89 -42.29 17.48
C GLU A 232 -10.33 -41.74 17.48
N ASP A 233 -10.75 -41.14 16.37
CA ASP A 233 -12.08 -40.62 16.12
C ASP A 233 -12.94 -41.59 15.29
N ASN A 234 -14.21 -41.26 15.15
CA ASN A 234 -15.21 -42.17 14.59
C ASN A 234 -15.65 -41.80 13.16
N SER A 235 -14.97 -40.86 12.52
CA SER A 235 -15.23 -40.43 11.14
C SER A 235 -14.01 -39.70 10.56
N ASP A 236 -13.86 -39.77 9.24
CA ASP A 236 -12.70 -39.21 8.53
C ASP A 236 -13.07 -38.02 7.64
N TRP A 237 -12.11 -37.12 7.45
CA TRP A 237 -12.15 -36.14 6.37
C TRP A 237 -11.86 -36.81 5.02
N GLN A 238 -12.47 -36.32 3.96
CA GLN A 238 -12.30 -36.85 2.61
C GLN A 238 -11.78 -35.76 1.68
N ARG A 239 -10.74 -36.08 0.92
CA ARG A 239 -10.25 -35.22 -0.16
C ARG A 239 -11.14 -35.42 -1.39
N VAL A 240 -11.93 -34.40 -1.74
CA VAL A 240 -12.90 -34.46 -2.83
C VAL A 240 -12.79 -33.23 -3.73
N SER A 241 -13.26 -33.33 -4.97
CA SER A 241 -13.34 -32.21 -5.91
C SER A 241 -14.71 -31.53 -5.92
N GLN A 242 -15.75 -32.23 -5.44
CA GLN A 242 -17.13 -31.73 -5.37
C GLN A 242 -17.95 -32.50 -4.34
N VAL A 243 -19.02 -31.86 -3.84
CA VAL A 243 -20.04 -32.47 -2.96
C VAL A 243 -21.42 -32.10 -3.47
N SER A 244 -22.35 -33.06 -3.49
CA SER A 244 -23.71 -32.88 -4.03
C SER A 244 -24.55 -31.82 -3.29
N ALA A 245 -24.35 -31.67 -1.99
CA ALA A 245 -24.97 -30.63 -1.17
C ALA A 245 -24.24 -29.28 -1.24
N GLY A 246 -23.15 -29.20 -2.02
CA GLY A 246 -22.23 -28.07 -2.07
C GLY A 246 -21.04 -28.22 -1.10
N PRO A 247 -19.88 -27.64 -1.46
CA PRO A 247 -19.64 -26.86 -2.67
C PRO A 247 -19.39 -27.77 -3.90
N HIS A 248 -19.80 -27.29 -5.08
CA HIS A 248 -19.66 -28.03 -6.35
C HIS A 248 -18.26 -27.90 -6.97
N THR A 249 -17.44 -27.00 -6.44
CA THR A 249 -16.05 -26.75 -6.86
C THR A 249 -15.24 -26.34 -5.63
N ASP A 250 -13.92 -26.47 -5.72
CA ASP A 250 -13.00 -25.96 -4.71
C ASP A 250 -12.88 -24.42 -4.77
N HIS A 251 -12.21 -23.84 -3.77
CA HIS A 251 -11.97 -22.39 -3.71
C HIS A 251 -10.67 -21.96 -4.43
N THR A 252 -9.68 -22.83 -4.58
CA THR A 252 -8.38 -22.48 -5.21
C THR A 252 -8.58 -22.07 -6.66
N ASN A 253 -9.39 -22.82 -7.39
CA ASN A 253 -9.64 -22.57 -8.81
C ASN A 253 -11.01 -21.96 -9.10
N MET A 254 -11.93 -21.89 -8.12
CA MET A 254 -13.28 -21.28 -8.28
C MET A 254 -14.08 -21.78 -9.52
N GLY A 255 -13.75 -22.98 -10.03
CA GLY A 255 -14.33 -23.52 -11.25
C GLY A 255 -13.75 -22.98 -12.57
N ASP A 256 -12.69 -22.16 -12.54
CA ASP A 256 -11.96 -21.67 -13.72
C ASP A 256 -11.39 -22.82 -14.55
N CYS A 257 -11.14 -23.96 -13.93
CA CYS A 257 -10.83 -25.22 -14.58
C CYS A 257 -11.78 -26.30 -14.05
N LYS A 258 -12.55 -26.94 -14.95
CA LYS A 258 -13.50 -28.01 -14.60
C LYS A 258 -12.73 -29.27 -14.21
N ASP A 259 -13.21 -29.94 -13.16
CA ASP A 259 -12.62 -31.18 -12.61
C ASP A 259 -11.16 -31.04 -12.14
N THR A 260 -10.73 -29.81 -11.84
CA THR A 260 -9.41 -29.53 -11.30
C THR A 260 -9.56 -28.73 -10.00
N GLY A 261 -8.97 -29.21 -8.92
CA GLY A 261 -9.11 -28.61 -7.60
C GLY A 261 -9.68 -29.59 -6.60
N TYR A 262 -9.17 -29.53 -5.38
CA TYR A 262 -9.56 -30.44 -4.31
C TYR A 262 -9.71 -29.69 -2.99
N PHE A 263 -10.58 -30.19 -2.12
CA PHE A 263 -10.75 -29.69 -0.77
C PHE A 263 -11.00 -30.86 0.19
N MET A 264 -10.78 -30.59 1.49
CA MET A 264 -11.11 -31.54 2.55
C MET A 264 -12.56 -31.35 2.97
N HIS A 265 -13.32 -32.45 2.97
CA HIS A 265 -14.73 -32.49 3.29
C HIS A 265 -15.00 -33.47 4.42
N PHE A 266 -15.66 -33.00 5.48
CA PHE A 266 -16.17 -33.86 6.53
C PHE A 266 -17.68 -34.02 6.36
N ASN A 267 -18.13 -35.24 6.06
CA ASN A 267 -19.53 -35.53 5.82
C ASN A 267 -20.29 -35.75 7.15
N THR A 268 -21.03 -34.75 7.61
CA THR A 268 -21.83 -34.85 8.83
C THR A 268 -23.18 -35.55 8.61
N SER A 269 -23.67 -35.67 7.36
CA SER A 269 -24.99 -36.25 7.08
C SER A 269 -25.06 -37.76 7.33
N GLY A 270 -23.91 -38.45 7.24
CA GLY A 270 -23.79 -39.88 7.48
C GLY A 270 -23.39 -40.26 8.92
N GLY A 271 -23.00 -39.29 9.74
CA GLY A 271 -22.47 -39.51 11.08
C GLY A 271 -23.56 -39.57 12.17
N SER A 272 -23.26 -40.25 13.27
CA SER A 272 -24.09 -40.15 14.49
C SER A 272 -23.84 -38.81 15.19
N ASN A 273 -24.82 -38.27 15.90
CA ASN A 273 -24.62 -37.06 16.69
C ASN A 273 -23.45 -37.24 17.68
N GLY A 274 -22.52 -36.28 17.71
CA GLY A 274 -21.28 -36.35 18.49
C GLY A 274 -20.10 -36.98 17.76
N SER A 275 -20.26 -37.39 16.50
CA SER A 275 -19.12 -37.84 15.68
C SER A 275 -18.14 -36.71 15.40
N THR A 276 -16.86 -37.03 15.42
CA THR A 276 -15.76 -36.09 15.20
C THR A 276 -14.84 -36.61 14.12
N ALA A 277 -14.22 -35.69 13.39
CA ALA A 277 -13.15 -35.98 12.45
C ALA A 277 -12.00 -34.98 12.67
N ILE A 278 -10.79 -35.46 12.88
CA ILE A 278 -9.60 -34.67 13.21
C ILE A 278 -8.65 -34.70 12.01
N LEU A 279 -8.31 -33.50 11.52
CA LEU A 279 -7.28 -33.29 10.52
C LEU A 279 -6.14 -32.49 11.16
N GLU A 280 -4.98 -33.13 11.36
CA GLU A 280 -3.80 -32.52 11.97
C GLU A 280 -2.77 -32.11 10.90
N SER A 281 -2.18 -30.92 11.04
CA SER A 281 -1.03 -30.55 10.21
C SER A 281 0.19 -31.41 10.53
N ARG A 282 1.16 -31.44 9.62
CA ARG A 282 2.53 -31.85 9.99
C ARG A 282 3.07 -30.97 11.13
N ILE A 283 4.17 -31.40 11.76
CA ILE A 283 4.86 -30.59 12.77
C ILE A 283 5.39 -29.30 12.11
N LEU A 284 5.05 -28.16 12.73
CA LEU A 284 5.49 -26.84 12.30
C LEU A 284 6.47 -26.23 13.31
N TYR A 285 7.44 -25.46 12.82
CA TYR A 285 8.52 -24.87 13.62
C TYR A 285 8.39 -23.33 13.60
N PRO A 286 7.62 -22.72 14.53
CA PRO A 286 7.44 -21.28 14.55
C PRO A 286 8.75 -20.56 14.91
N LYS A 287 9.09 -19.50 14.15
CA LYS A 287 10.26 -18.63 14.41
C LYS A 287 9.92 -17.37 15.21
N ARG A 288 8.63 -17.06 15.35
CA ARG A 288 8.10 -15.91 16.10
C ARG A 288 7.09 -16.38 17.14
N GLY A 289 6.90 -15.60 18.20
CA GLY A 289 5.96 -15.90 19.29
C GLY A 289 4.48 -15.71 18.97
N PHE A 290 4.12 -15.44 17.71
CA PHE A 290 2.74 -15.31 17.26
C PHE A 290 2.58 -15.87 15.86
N GLN A 291 1.37 -16.34 15.54
CA GLN A 291 1.00 -16.93 14.26
C GLN A 291 -0.41 -16.49 13.87
N CYS A 292 -0.73 -16.58 12.58
CA CYS A 292 -2.07 -16.34 12.06
C CYS A 292 -2.49 -17.51 11.19
N LEU A 293 -3.49 -18.26 11.65
CA LEU A 293 -4.14 -19.30 10.86
C LEU A 293 -5.31 -18.69 10.08
N GLN A 294 -5.34 -18.94 8.77
CA GLN A 294 -6.43 -18.53 7.89
C GLN A 294 -6.80 -19.69 6.97
N PHE A 295 -8.10 -19.87 6.74
CA PHE A 295 -8.63 -20.89 5.85
C PHE A 295 -10.01 -20.46 5.33
N TYR A 296 -10.44 -21.10 4.25
CA TYR A 296 -11.79 -20.96 3.72
C TYR A 296 -12.66 -22.11 4.25
N TYR A 297 -13.88 -21.80 4.68
CA TYR A 297 -14.81 -22.76 5.27
C TYR A 297 -16.16 -22.69 4.55
N TYR A 298 -16.74 -23.85 4.27
CA TYR A 298 -18.05 -24.01 3.67
C TYR A 298 -18.85 -25.03 4.49
N ASN A 299 -20.09 -24.69 4.85
CA ASN A 299 -20.99 -25.61 5.56
C ASN A 299 -22.27 -25.82 4.76
N SER A 300 -22.52 -27.06 4.36
CA SER A 300 -23.80 -27.55 3.83
C SER A 300 -24.56 -28.43 4.82
N GLY A 301 -24.00 -28.64 6.02
CA GLY A 301 -24.56 -29.44 7.11
C GLY A 301 -25.56 -28.67 7.97
N ASN A 302 -25.76 -29.17 9.20
CA ASN A 302 -26.68 -28.56 10.15
C ASN A 302 -26.05 -27.31 10.79
N GLU A 303 -26.87 -26.37 11.28
CA GLU A 303 -26.40 -25.22 12.05
C GLU A 303 -25.75 -25.61 13.38
N SER A 304 -26.10 -26.78 13.91
CA SER A 304 -25.46 -27.34 15.11
C SER A 304 -24.05 -27.88 14.84
N ASP A 305 -23.67 -28.07 13.58
CA ASP A 305 -22.35 -28.56 13.22
C ASP A 305 -21.31 -27.49 13.56
N GLN A 306 -20.15 -27.94 14.05
CA GLN A 306 -19.13 -27.04 14.57
C GLN A 306 -17.73 -27.47 14.12
N LEU A 307 -16.87 -26.48 13.91
CA LEU A 307 -15.45 -26.67 13.65
C LEU A 307 -14.65 -26.17 14.86
N ASN A 308 -13.90 -27.07 15.49
CA ASN A 308 -13.00 -26.75 16.60
C ASN A 308 -11.56 -26.64 16.08
N ILE A 309 -10.88 -25.54 16.39
CA ILE A 309 -9.47 -25.33 16.05
C ILE A 309 -8.62 -25.58 17.29
N LEU A 310 -7.75 -26.60 17.23
CA LEU A 310 -6.88 -26.98 18.34
C LEU A 310 -5.42 -26.78 17.95
N VAL A 311 -4.58 -26.54 18.96
CA VAL A 311 -3.12 -26.51 18.83
C VAL A 311 -2.55 -27.58 19.76
N ARG A 312 -1.70 -28.45 19.20
CA ARG A 312 -0.91 -29.43 19.94
C ARG A 312 0.54 -28.93 20.02
N GLU A 313 1.00 -28.63 21.24
CA GLU A 313 2.35 -28.12 21.49
C GLU A 313 3.23 -29.21 22.10
N TYR A 314 4.39 -29.49 21.50
CA TYR A 314 5.33 -30.48 21.99
C TYR A 314 6.42 -29.82 22.81
N SER A 315 6.74 -30.39 23.97
CA SER A 315 7.85 -29.95 24.82
C SER A 315 8.78 -31.11 25.15
N LEU A 316 9.99 -30.81 25.64
CA LEU A 316 10.94 -31.84 26.07
C LEU A 316 10.36 -32.72 27.19
N ASP A 317 9.49 -32.16 28.04
CA ASP A 317 8.87 -32.86 29.16
C ASP A 317 7.57 -33.58 28.78
N ASN A 318 7.01 -33.31 27.59
CA ASN A 318 5.78 -33.93 27.11
C ASN A 318 5.88 -34.29 25.63
N SER A 319 6.37 -35.51 25.38
CA SER A 319 6.49 -36.07 24.02
C SER A 319 5.15 -36.34 23.34
N ASN A 320 4.05 -36.45 24.09
CA ASN A 320 2.70 -36.66 23.53
C ASN A 320 2.01 -35.33 23.13
N GLY A 321 2.61 -34.20 23.53
CA GLY A 321 2.13 -32.85 23.30
C GLY A 321 0.95 -32.45 24.22
N SER A 322 0.81 -31.16 24.46
CA SER A 322 -0.33 -30.56 25.17
C SER A 322 -1.31 -30.00 24.13
N ILE A 323 -2.59 -30.39 24.24
CA ILE A 323 -3.63 -29.91 23.33
C ILE A 323 -4.38 -28.75 23.98
N ARG A 324 -4.56 -27.68 23.23
CA ARG A 324 -5.36 -26.51 23.63
C ARG A 324 -6.36 -26.16 22.54
N LEU A 325 -7.62 -26.00 22.92
CA LEU A 325 -8.65 -25.41 22.05
C LEU A 325 -8.38 -23.91 21.90
N ILE A 326 -8.27 -23.44 20.66
CA ILE A 326 -8.04 -22.03 20.34
C ILE A 326 -9.34 -21.33 19.96
N GLU A 327 -10.15 -21.95 19.11
CA GLU A 327 -11.35 -21.33 18.55
C GLU A 327 -12.42 -22.39 18.30
N ARG A 328 -13.69 -21.97 18.38
CA ARG A 328 -14.84 -22.81 18.02
C ARG A 328 -15.79 -22.03 17.11
N ILE A 329 -16.02 -22.56 15.92
CA ILE A 329 -16.91 -22.00 14.91
C ILE A 329 -18.23 -22.79 14.96
N GLN A 330 -19.35 -22.12 15.28
CA GLN A 330 -20.70 -22.70 15.37
C GLN A 330 -21.69 -21.89 14.53
N GLY A 331 -22.77 -22.53 14.05
CA GLY A 331 -23.92 -21.85 13.45
C GLY A 331 -23.73 -21.55 11.96
N SER A 332 -24.59 -22.13 11.11
CA SER A 332 -24.72 -21.68 9.72
C SER A 332 -26.17 -21.69 9.22
N SER A 333 -27.05 -20.89 9.82
CA SER A 333 -28.15 -20.26 9.02
C SER A 333 -27.61 -19.14 8.15
N SER A 334 -26.42 -18.62 8.47
CA SER A 334 -25.80 -17.53 7.72
C SER A 334 -24.76 -18.09 6.76
N TYR A 335 -25.10 -18.03 5.47
CA TYR A 335 -24.10 -17.97 4.42
C TYR A 335 -23.16 -16.81 4.78
N PHE A 336 -21.92 -17.11 5.17
CA PHE A 336 -20.87 -16.11 5.39
C PHE A 336 -20.57 -15.26 4.13
N TRP A 337 -21.19 -15.61 2.99
CA TRP A 337 -20.92 -15.11 1.65
C TRP A 337 -22.10 -14.38 0.97
N ASP A 338 -23.04 -13.74 1.69
CA ASP A 338 -24.17 -12.95 1.10
C ASP A 338 -24.14 -11.44 1.50
N ARG A 339 -25.04 -10.62 0.95
CA ARG A 339 -25.16 -9.17 1.18
C ARG A 339 -25.27 -8.82 2.67
N PRO A 340 -24.53 -7.82 3.19
CA PRO A 340 -24.63 -7.40 4.59
C PRO A 340 -26.04 -6.97 5.02
N SER A 341 -26.88 -6.50 4.11
CA SER A 341 -28.30 -6.21 4.40
C SER A 341 -29.15 -7.44 4.72
N LYS A 342 -28.69 -8.65 4.35
CA LYS A 342 -29.38 -9.91 4.59
C LYS A 342 -28.78 -10.69 5.76
N VAL A 343 -27.45 -10.70 5.86
CA VAL A 343 -26.71 -11.54 6.82
C VAL A 343 -25.99 -10.75 7.91
N GLY A 344 -26.02 -9.42 7.83
CA GLY A 344 -25.31 -8.54 8.76
C GLY A 344 -26.16 -8.02 9.91
N SER A 345 -25.50 -7.49 10.94
CA SER A 345 -26.11 -6.84 12.10
C SER A 345 -26.01 -5.31 12.01
N PRO A 346 -26.96 -4.54 12.57
CA PRO A 346 -26.90 -3.09 12.55
C PRO A 346 -25.73 -2.58 13.41
N ALA A 347 -24.90 -1.71 12.85
CA ALA A 347 -23.83 -1.01 13.52
C ALA A 347 -24.01 0.49 13.33
N ASN A 348 -23.75 1.26 14.40
CA ASN A 348 -24.00 2.70 14.44
C ASN A 348 -22.67 3.44 14.57
N PHE A 349 -22.44 4.44 13.72
CA PHE A 349 -21.33 5.39 13.88
C PHE A 349 -21.71 6.53 14.84
N THR A 350 -20.70 7.20 15.40
CA THR A 350 -20.84 8.35 16.32
C THR A 350 -21.59 9.54 15.71
N ASN A 351 -21.73 9.61 14.38
CA ASN A 351 -22.52 10.62 13.68
C ASN A 351 -24.00 10.23 13.48
N GLY A 352 -24.47 9.10 14.05
CA GLY A 352 -25.85 8.64 13.95
C GLY A 352 -26.18 7.80 12.71
N THR A 353 -25.19 7.48 11.86
CA THR A 353 -25.41 6.66 10.65
C THR A 353 -25.42 5.17 11.01
N GLN A 354 -26.46 4.45 10.57
CA GLN A 354 -26.61 3.01 10.75
C GLN A 354 -26.25 2.25 9.47
N PHE A 355 -25.45 1.19 9.59
CA PHE A 355 -25.05 0.31 8.49
C PHE A 355 -25.18 -1.15 8.90
N MET A 356 -25.32 -2.06 7.93
CA MET A 356 -25.41 -3.49 8.19
C MET A 356 -24.01 -4.12 8.04
N ARG A 357 -23.48 -4.71 9.12
CA ARG A 357 -22.14 -5.32 9.21
C ARG A 357 -22.24 -6.83 9.08
N GLY A 358 -21.61 -7.42 8.07
CA GLY A 358 -21.59 -8.89 7.87
C GLY A 358 -20.94 -9.66 9.04
N PRO A 359 -21.16 -10.98 9.14
CA PRO A 359 -20.71 -11.80 10.27
C PRO A 359 -19.18 -11.99 10.32
N SER A 360 -18.47 -11.73 9.23
CA SER A 360 -17.00 -11.71 9.19
C SER A 360 -16.47 -10.38 9.75
N ARG A 361 -15.43 -10.44 10.59
CA ARG A 361 -14.63 -9.25 10.91
C ARG A 361 -14.00 -8.76 9.61
N GLY A 362 -14.22 -7.48 9.29
CA GLY A 362 -13.67 -6.86 8.09
C GLY A 362 -12.15 -6.95 8.05
N THR A 363 -11.57 -6.68 6.89
CA THR A 363 -10.11 -6.67 6.72
C THR A 363 -9.48 -5.58 7.58
N SER A 364 -8.51 -5.96 8.42
CA SER A 364 -7.70 -5.03 9.24
C SER A 364 -6.68 -4.22 8.41
N GLY A 365 -6.71 -4.34 7.07
CA GLY A 365 -5.87 -3.57 6.15
C GLY A 365 -6.50 -3.36 4.76
N PHE A 366 -5.76 -2.71 3.86
CA PHE A 366 -6.18 -2.51 2.46
C PHE A 366 -6.38 -3.84 1.71
N LEU A 367 -7.42 -3.90 0.87
CA LEU A 367 -7.71 -5.02 -0.03
C LEU A 367 -6.54 -5.27 -0.99
N THR A 368 -6.00 -6.49 -1.01
CA THR A 368 -4.92 -6.89 -1.92
C THR A 368 -5.46 -7.13 -3.34
N HIS A 369 -4.62 -6.98 -4.37
CA HIS A 369 -5.01 -7.16 -5.77
C HIS A 369 -5.51 -8.58 -6.09
N GLN A 370 -4.94 -9.60 -5.45
CA GLN A 370 -5.41 -10.99 -5.55
C GLN A 370 -6.84 -11.15 -5.00
N ARG A 371 -7.17 -10.46 -3.90
CA ARG A 371 -8.56 -10.41 -3.39
C ARG A 371 -9.46 -9.55 -4.27
N LEU A 372 -8.90 -8.52 -4.91
CA LEU A 372 -9.58 -7.65 -5.88
C LEU A 372 -9.97 -8.41 -7.17
N ARG A 373 -9.10 -9.32 -7.62
CA ARG A 373 -9.36 -10.23 -8.75
C ARG A 373 -10.24 -11.41 -8.39
N GLY A 374 -10.23 -11.86 -7.13
CA GLY A 374 -11.10 -12.94 -6.66
C GLY A 374 -12.59 -12.56 -6.56
N LEU A 375 -12.98 -11.32 -6.88
CA LEU A 375 -14.36 -10.80 -6.89
C LEU A 375 -15.18 -11.01 -5.59
N ASN A 376 -14.54 -11.49 -4.53
CA ASN A 376 -15.14 -11.86 -3.24
C ASN A 376 -15.82 -10.68 -2.48
N PHE A 377 -15.62 -9.44 -2.95
CA PHE A 377 -16.13 -8.18 -2.39
C PHE A 377 -17.06 -7.44 -3.37
N ILE A 378 -17.24 -7.93 -4.60
CA ILE A 378 -18.23 -7.46 -5.56
C ILE A 378 -19.47 -8.34 -5.38
N LYS A 379 -20.62 -7.73 -5.05
CA LYS A 379 -21.88 -8.47 -4.90
C LYS A 379 -22.91 -7.92 -5.87
N GLU A 380 -23.28 -8.77 -6.83
CA GLU A 380 -24.12 -8.47 -7.99
C GLU A 380 -23.47 -7.42 -8.90
N ASP A 381 -23.50 -6.13 -8.58
CA ASP A 381 -22.87 -5.03 -9.35
C ASP A 381 -22.36 -3.86 -8.49
N GLY A 382 -22.27 -4.04 -7.16
CA GLY A 382 -21.86 -2.99 -6.21
C GLY A 382 -20.57 -3.32 -5.47
N VAL A 383 -19.67 -2.33 -5.36
CA VAL A 383 -18.49 -2.36 -4.48
C VAL A 383 -18.85 -1.73 -3.13
N PHE A 384 -18.79 -2.50 -2.05
CA PHE A 384 -19.07 -2.00 -0.69
C PHE A 384 -17.82 -2.12 0.18
N ILE A 385 -17.22 -0.98 0.53
CA ILE A 385 -16.02 -0.90 1.39
C ILE A 385 -16.44 -0.17 2.68
N LEU A 386 -16.54 -0.91 3.78
CA LEU A 386 -16.77 -0.36 5.12
C LEU A 386 -15.47 -0.49 5.91
N LEU A 387 -14.77 0.63 6.08
CA LEU A 387 -13.58 0.72 6.92
C LEU A 387 -14.02 0.83 8.38
N THR A 388 -13.61 -0.13 9.21
CA THR A 388 -13.62 0.04 10.66
C THR A 388 -12.20 -0.19 11.17
N MET A 389 -11.64 0.80 11.85
CA MET A 389 -10.38 0.69 12.58
C MET A 389 -10.72 0.30 14.01
N GLU A 390 -10.17 -0.82 14.50
CA GLU A 390 -10.29 -1.23 15.90
C GLU A 390 -9.00 -0.91 16.65
N ASP A 391 -9.19 -0.20 17.77
CA ASP A 391 -8.30 -0.04 18.91
C ASP A 391 -6.79 0.10 18.64
N ILE A 392 -6.33 1.34 18.49
CA ILE A 392 -4.92 1.73 18.49
C ILE A 392 -4.41 2.12 19.89
N SER A 393 -5.17 1.86 20.96
CA SER A 393 -4.81 2.27 22.32
C SER A 393 -3.58 1.53 22.87
N HIS A 394 -3.27 0.35 22.32
CA HIS A 394 -2.03 -0.39 22.63
C HIS A 394 -0.77 0.21 22.00
N LEU A 395 -0.91 1.21 21.11
CA LEU A 395 0.21 2.05 20.65
C LEU A 395 0.42 3.27 21.57
N ILE A 396 -0.40 3.43 22.62
CA ILE A 396 -0.39 4.58 23.54
C ILE A 396 0.02 4.20 24.98
N SER A 397 0.24 2.93 25.34
CA SER A 397 0.71 2.57 26.69
C SER A 397 1.96 1.67 26.72
N THR A 398 2.82 2.04 27.65
CA THR A 398 4.22 1.70 27.92
C THR A 398 4.55 0.23 28.19
N GLN A 399 5.83 -0.09 27.89
CA GLN A 399 6.61 -1.29 28.21
C GLN A 399 6.25 -1.98 29.55
N PRO A 400 6.33 -3.33 29.62
CA PRO A 400 6.44 -4.03 30.90
C PRO A 400 7.89 -4.09 31.40
N ASN A 401 8.03 -3.74 32.68
CA ASN A 401 9.13 -3.84 33.63
C ASN A 401 10.25 -4.86 33.34
N PHE A 402 11.48 -4.37 33.33
CA PHE A 402 12.67 -5.20 33.59
C PHE A 402 12.79 -5.46 35.09
N THR A 403 12.67 -6.73 35.50
CA THR A 403 13.18 -7.22 36.78
C THR A 403 14.69 -7.42 36.66
N THR A 404 15.45 -6.58 37.37
CA THR A 404 16.90 -6.68 37.46
C THR A 404 17.29 -7.80 38.42
N THR A 405 17.90 -8.88 37.93
CA THR A 405 18.73 -9.75 38.76
C THR A 405 20.15 -9.19 38.80
N VAL A 406 20.57 -8.83 40.01
CA VAL A 406 21.90 -8.31 40.38
C VAL A 406 22.96 -9.41 40.31
N PRO A 407 24.17 -9.09 39.81
CA PRO A 407 25.38 -9.53 40.50
C PRO A 407 26.21 -8.34 41.00
N THR A 408 26.59 -8.46 42.26
CA THR A 408 27.44 -7.63 43.11
C THR A 408 28.84 -7.41 42.51
N THR A 409 29.36 -6.17 42.56
CA THR A 409 30.71 -5.82 43.08
C THR A 409 31.00 -4.31 43.02
N GLY A 410 31.28 -3.71 44.20
CA GLY A 410 32.40 -2.76 44.41
C GLY A 410 32.22 -1.26 44.10
N PRO A 411 32.60 -0.33 45.00
CA PRO A 411 32.25 1.10 44.91
C PRO A 411 33.36 1.95 44.29
N THR A 412 32.96 2.99 43.54
CA THR A 412 33.83 4.17 43.33
C THR A 412 32.99 5.44 43.32
N SER A 413 33.35 6.37 44.20
CA SER A 413 32.73 7.66 44.49
C SER A 413 32.96 8.71 43.40
N THR A 414 31.96 9.56 43.08
CA THR A 414 32.11 10.88 42.41
C THR A 414 30.77 11.67 42.45
N PRO A 415 30.75 13.01 42.20
CA PRO A 415 30.08 14.02 43.05
C PRO A 415 28.60 14.30 42.71
N ASP A 416 27.88 14.81 43.70
CA ASP A 416 26.42 14.96 43.73
C ASP A 416 26.00 16.41 43.36
N PHE A 417 25.55 16.60 42.11
CA PHE A 417 25.29 17.93 41.50
C PHE A 417 23.86 18.46 41.66
N CYS A 418 22.94 17.69 42.25
CA CYS A 418 21.51 18.06 42.36
C CYS A 418 21.10 18.50 43.78
N LYS A 419 21.98 19.15 44.54
CA LYS A 419 21.78 19.36 45.98
C LYS A 419 21.00 20.61 46.38
N ASN A 420 20.60 21.46 45.44
CA ASN A 420 19.73 22.61 45.71
C ASN A 420 18.59 22.65 44.67
N ASP A 421 17.36 22.45 45.16
CA ASP A 421 16.09 22.49 44.43
C ASP A 421 16.06 23.58 43.35
N THR A 422 16.34 23.18 42.11
CA THR A 422 16.51 24.11 40.98
C THR A 422 15.32 24.08 40.03
N CYS A 423 14.37 23.16 40.23
CA CYS A 423 13.23 22.95 39.37
C CYS A 423 11.92 23.31 40.09
N ALA A 424 11.09 24.12 39.44
CA ALA A 424 9.78 24.51 39.95
C ALA A 424 8.71 23.45 39.60
N ASN A 425 7.55 23.53 40.26
CA ASN A 425 6.36 22.72 39.97
C ASN A 425 6.62 21.20 39.94
N ASP A 426 7.32 20.71 40.97
CA ASP A 426 7.71 19.30 41.13
C ASP A 426 8.55 18.75 39.96
N GLY A 427 9.24 19.64 39.24
CA GLY A 427 10.18 19.26 38.20
C GLY A 427 11.35 18.46 38.78
N ILE A 428 11.76 17.40 38.09
CA ILE A 428 12.81 16.49 38.54
C ILE A 428 14.14 16.95 37.94
N CYS A 429 15.12 17.26 38.77
CA CYS A 429 16.46 17.61 38.30
C CYS A 429 17.24 16.35 37.92
N ILE A 430 17.73 16.29 36.69
CA ILE A 430 18.56 15.18 36.20
C ILE A 430 19.83 15.73 35.54
N LEU A 431 20.90 14.93 35.53
CA LEU A 431 22.13 15.28 34.82
C LEU A 431 22.07 14.73 33.39
N VAL A 432 22.24 15.62 32.42
CA VAL A 432 22.44 15.26 31.00
C VAL A 432 23.73 15.94 30.56
N ASP A 433 24.70 15.16 30.07
CA ASP A 433 26.03 15.64 29.67
C ASP A 433 26.75 16.46 30.77
N GLU A 434 26.75 15.95 32.00
CA GLU A 434 27.33 16.59 33.19
C GLU A 434 26.74 17.96 33.58
N LYS A 435 25.56 18.32 33.04
CA LYS A 435 24.83 19.55 33.39
C LYS A 435 23.46 19.25 34.00
N PRO A 436 23.04 19.98 35.06
CA PRO A 436 21.71 19.79 35.67
C PRO A 436 20.62 20.37 34.77
N VAL A 437 19.62 19.56 34.45
CA VAL A 437 18.47 19.89 33.59
C VAL A 437 17.17 19.48 34.29
N CYS A 438 16.19 20.38 34.31
CA CYS A 438 14.87 20.11 34.89
C CYS A 438 13.95 19.38 33.91
N ARG A 439 13.34 18.29 34.37
CA ARG A 439 12.26 17.58 33.66
C ARG A 439 10.92 17.96 34.28
N CYS A 440 10.06 18.57 33.47
CA CYS A 440 8.80 19.15 33.91
C CYS A 440 7.66 18.14 33.93
N THR A 441 6.79 18.27 34.92
CA THR A 441 5.61 17.42 35.08
C THR A 441 4.51 17.79 34.06
N ALA A 442 3.77 16.78 33.63
CA ALA A 442 2.65 16.92 32.70
C ALA A 442 1.54 15.92 33.04
N GLY A 443 0.29 16.33 32.81
CA GLY A 443 -0.92 15.51 32.93
C GLY A 443 -1.67 15.41 31.60
N ASP A 444 -2.88 14.86 31.63
CA ASP A 444 -3.64 14.49 30.42
C ASP A 444 -3.99 15.67 29.50
N ASP A 445 -4.16 16.87 30.05
CA ASP A 445 -4.57 18.09 29.31
C ASP A 445 -3.75 19.34 29.66
N TRP A 446 -2.66 19.21 30.42
CA TRP A 446 -1.75 20.30 30.78
C TRP A 446 -0.29 19.84 30.96
N TRP A 447 0.67 20.76 30.81
CA TRP A 447 2.09 20.49 31.11
C TRP A 447 2.80 21.73 31.64
N TYR A 448 3.85 21.54 32.43
CA TYR A 448 4.81 22.60 32.73
C TYR A 448 5.95 22.63 31.70
N MET A 449 6.44 23.82 31.38
CA MET A 449 7.51 24.08 30.41
C MET A 449 8.35 25.28 30.83
N GLY A 450 9.57 25.38 30.32
CA GLY A 450 10.57 26.36 30.76
C GLY A 450 11.82 25.66 31.29
N GLU A 451 12.93 26.39 31.39
CA GLU A 451 14.22 25.83 31.78
C GLU A 451 14.21 25.27 33.21
N LYS A 452 13.30 25.79 34.05
CA LYS A 452 13.03 25.32 35.41
C LYS A 452 11.58 24.90 35.61
N CYS A 453 10.84 24.59 34.54
CA CYS A 453 9.44 24.18 34.60
C CYS A 453 8.47 25.22 35.14
N GLU A 454 8.76 26.50 34.91
CA GLU A 454 8.05 27.62 35.53
C GLU A 454 6.73 28.04 34.84
N LYS A 455 6.45 27.59 33.61
CA LYS A 455 5.26 27.98 32.82
C LYS A 455 4.30 26.81 32.64
N ARG A 456 2.99 27.03 32.68
CA ARG A 456 1.96 26.00 32.45
C ARG A 456 1.31 26.18 31.08
N GLY A 457 1.11 25.10 30.33
CA GLY A 457 0.34 25.05 29.08
C GLY A 457 -0.83 24.08 29.18
N SER A 458 -1.89 24.28 28.38
CA SER A 458 -3.06 23.39 28.29
C SER A 458 -3.64 23.34 26.87
N THR A 459 -4.26 22.21 26.51
CA THR A 459 -4.87 21.96 25.19
C THR A 459 -6.04 22.91 24.85
N SER A 460 -6.70 23.48 25.87
CA SER A 460 -7.81 24.43 25.68
C SER A 460 -7.39 25.74 25.01
N GLU A 461 -6.15 26.20 25.21
CA GLU A 461 -5.65 27.46 24.63
C GLU A 461 -5.31 27.32 23.14
N ASN A 462 -4.86 26.14 22.69
CA ASN A 462 -4.51 25.89 21.29
C ASN A 462 -5.74 25.77 20.37
N ILE A 463 -6.86 25.26 20.90
CA ILE A 463 -8.12 25.12 20.14
C ILE A 463 -8.75 26.50 19.86
N ILE A 464 -8.69 27.43 20.82
CA ILE A 464 -9.27 28.77 20.67
C ILE A 464 -8.52 29.60 19.61
N ILE A 465 -7.20 29.43 19.49
CA ILE A 465 -6.38 30.13 18.48
C ILE A 465 -6.55 29.51 17.07
N ALA A 466 -6.70 28.18 16.98
CA ALA A 466 -6.91 27.48 15.71
C ALA A 466 -8.30 27.75 15.10
N VAL A 467 -9.34 27.88 15.93
CA VAL A 467 -10.72 28.13 15.47
C VAL A 467 -10.92 29.59 15.05
N SER A 468 -10.28 30.56 15.73
CA SER A 468 -10.42 31.98 15.36
C SER A 468 -9.70 32.34 14.05
N SER A 469 -8.56 31.70 13.76
CA SER A 469 -7.78 31.95 12.54
C SER A 469 -8.43 31.36 11.27
N THR A 470 -9.07 30.20 11.37
CA THR A 470 -9.77 29.57 10.23
C THR A 470 -11.04 30.32 9.84
N ILE A 471 -11.80 30.85 10.81
CA ILE A 471 -12.99 31.66 10.54
C ILE A 471 -12.61 32.98 9.85
N ALA A 472 -11.53 33.64 10.28
CA ALA A 472 -11.07 34.88 9.68
C ALA A 472 -10.66 34.71 8.21
N VAL A 473 -9.94 33.63 7.88
CA VAL A 473 -9.53 33.32 6.50
C VAL A 473 -10.75 32.99 5.63
N PHE A 474 -11.73 32.24 6.16
CA PHE A 474 -12.93 31.89 5.41
C PHE A 474 -13.78 33.13 5.10
N VAL A 475 -13.98 34.03 6.08
CA VAL A 475 -14.71 35.29 5.88
C VAL A 475 -13.99 36.21 4.88
N PHE A 476 -12.66 36.29 4.94
CA PHE A 476 -11.87 37.08 3.99
C PHE A 476 -11.99 36.53 2.56
N MET A 477 -11.87 35.21 2.37
CA MET A 477 -12.02 34.58 1.06
C MET A 477 -13.44 34.77 0.50
N LEU A 478 -14.47 34.71 1.35
CA LEU A 478 -15.85 34.94 0.95
C LEU A 478 -16.07 36.40 0.49
N LEU A 479 -15.49 37.38 1.21
CA LEU A 479 -15.53 38.79 0.82
C LEU A 479 -14.80 39.04 -0.51
N VAL A 480 -13.61 38.46 -0.72
CA VAL A 480 -12.87 38.56 -1.99
C VAL A 480 -13.67 37.97 -3.14
N THR A 481 -14.34 36.84 -2.91
CA THR A 481 -15.16 36.17 -3.93
C THR A 481 -16.40 36.99 -4.29
N ILE A 482 -17.09 37.56 -3.29
CA ILE A 482 -18.25 38.45 -3.50
C ILE A 482 -17.82 39.72 -4.23
N ILE A 483 -16.74 40.37 -3.82
CA ILE A 483 -16.21 41.58 -4.48
C ILE A 483 -15.82 41.26 -5.91
N SER A 484 -15.10 40.16 -6.15
CA SER A 484 -14.70 39.73 -7.50
C SER A 484 -15.92 39.46 -8.39
N THR A 485 -16.93 38.78 -7.87
CA THR A 485 -18.18 38.48 -8.59
C THR A 485 -18.96 39.77 -8.89
N CYS A 486 -19.05 40.69 -7.95
CA CYS A 486 -19.67 42.00 -8.13
C CYS A 486 -18.91 42.86 -9.15
N CYS A 487 -17.58 42.89 -9.09
CA CYS A 487 -16.73 43.59 -10.05
C CYS A 487 -16.86 43.01 -11.46
N MET A 488 -16.88 41.67 -11.58
CA MET A 488 -17.09 40.99 -12.85
C MET A 488 -18.49 41.26 -13.39
N ARG A 489 -19.54 41.23 -12.56
CA ARG A 489 -20.91 41.56 -12.95
C ARG A 489 -21.06 43.03 -13.37
N LYS A 490 -20.41 43.96 -12.67
CA LYS A 490 -20.38 45.39 -13.04
C LYS A 490 -19.62 45.62 -14.35
N LYS A 491 -18.48 44.94 -14.55
CA LYS A 491 -17.70 44.97 -15.80
C LYS A 491 -18.51 44.39 -16.96
N TYR A 492 -19.26 43.31 -16.71
CA TYR A 492 -20.14 42.69 -17.70
C TYR A 492 -21.32 43.61 -18.07
N HIS A 493 -21.96 44.25 -17.09
CA HIS A 493 -23.01 45.26 -17.33
C HIS A 493 -22.48 46.50 -18.07
N GLN A 494 -21.29 46.99 -17.73
CA GLN A 494 -20.66 48.10 -18.45
C GLN A 494 -20.23 47.71 -19.87
N LYS A 495 -19.82 46.46 -20.11
CA LYS A 495 -19.52 45.94 -21.46
C LYS A 495 -20.80 45.79 -22.28
N MET A 496 -21.88 45.28 -21.68
CA MET A 496 -23.22 45.24 -22.29
C MET A 496 -23.74 46.65 -22.64
N LYS A 497 -23.58 47.63 -21.75
CA LYS A 497 -24.01 49.03 -22.01
C LYS A 497 -23.19 49.68 -23.12
N ARG A 498 -21.86 49.51 -23.13
CA ARG A 498 -20.98 49.96 -24.22
C ARG A 498 -21.29 49.27 -25.55
N ASN A 499 -21.57 47.97 -25.55
CA ASN A 499 -21.95 47.26 -26.78
C ASN A 499 -23.30 47.73 -27.30
N LYS A 500 -24.24 48.08 -26.41
CA LYS A 500 -25.56 48.62 -26.80
C LYS A 500 -25.43 50.05 -27.35
N GLU A 501 -24.59 50.90 -26.77
CA GLU A 501 -24.29 52.25 -27.28
C GLU A 501 -23.51 52.19 -28.61
N ALA A 502 -22.56 51.26 -28.75
CA ALA A 502 -21.83 51.01 -30.00
C ALA A 502 -22.77 50.52 -31.12
N TRP A 503 -23.69 49.59 -30.85
CA TRP A 503 -24.72 49.15 -31.80
C TRP A 503 -25.66 50.28 -32.23
N VAL A 504 -25.99 51.21 -31.32
CA VAL A 504 -26.82 52.38 -31.65
C VAL A 504 -26.04 53.38 -32.53
N LEU A 505 -24.76 53.62 -32.26
CA LEU A 505 -23.90 54.50 -33.07
C LEU A 505 -23.59 53.93 -34.46
N GLU A 506 -23.37 52.61 -34.56
CA GLU A 506 -23.09 51.92 -35.83
C GLU A 506 -24.34 51.91 -36.73
N ASN A 507 -25.53 51.70 -36.17
CA ASN A 507 -26.79 51.80 -36.90
C ASN A 507 -27.12 53.24 -37.36
N VAL A 508 -26.79 54.27 -36.57
CA VAL A 508 -26.95 55.67 -36.99
C VAL A 508 -25.97 56.06 -38.10
N SER A 509 -24.73 55.54 -38.05
CA SER A 509 -23.73 55.72 -39.11
C SER A 509 -24.15 55.06 -40.43
N ILE A 510 -24.65 53.82 -40.38
CA ILE A 510 -25.12 53.07 -41.56
C ILE A 510 -26.33 53.74 -42.21
N VAL A 511 -27.29 54.25 -41.42
CA VAL A 511 -28.45 54.97 -41.97
C VAL A 511 -28.06 56.31 -42.62
N SER A 512 -26.99 56.97 -42.15
CA SER A 512 -26.47 58.20 -42.78
C SER A 512 -25.74 57.92 -44.10
N SER A 513 -25.00 56.81 -44.20
CA SER A 513 -24.27 56.40 -45.40
C SER A 513 -25.20 55.86 -46.51
N VAL A 514 -26.28 55.15 -46.15
CA VAL A 514 -27.27 54.65 -47.12
C VAL A 514 -28.12 55.78 -47.72
N LYS A 515 -28.36 56.87 -46.97
CA LYS A 515 -29.00 58.08 -47.52
C LYS A 515 -28.09 58.90 -48.45
N ARG A 516 -26.77 58.81 -48.30
CA ARG A 516 -25.81 59.49 -49.20
C ARG A 516 -25.55 58.71 -50.50
N PHE A 517 -25.68 57.38 -50.50
CA PHE A 517 -25.49 56.55 -51.69
C PHE A 517 -26.71 56.54 -52.64
N ARG A 518 -27.93 56.77 -52.13
CA ARG A 518 -29.14 56.95 -52.95
C ARG A 518 -29.23 58.29 -53.70
N TYR A 519 -28.43 59.29 -53.33
CA TYR A 519 -28.40 60.59 -54.02
C TYR A 519 -27.41 60.60 -55.21
N PHE A 520 -26.39 59.73 -55.20
CA PHE A 520 -25.36 59.68 -56.26
C PHE A 520 -25.65 58.67 -57.40
N LEU A 521 -26.55 57.70 -57.19
CA LEU A 521 -26.92 56.72 -58.23
C LEU A 521 -28.10 57.14 -59.13
N ASN A 522 -28.80 58.23 -58.80
CA ASN A 522 -29.94 58.75 -59.59
C ASN A 522 -29.58 59.92 -60.54
N GLN A 523 -28.29 60.21 -60.76
CA GLN A 523 -27.83 61.22 -61.75
C GLN A 523 -26.94 60.65 -62.87
N ALA A 524 -26.72 59.33 -62.92
CA ALA A 524 -25.84 58.70 -63.93
C ALA A 524 -26.54 57.74 -64.91
N PHE A 525 -27.88 57.72 -64.97
CA PHE A 525 -28.65 56.96 -65.96
C PHE A 525 -29.76 57.82 -66.58
N SER A 526 -29.33 58.78 -67.40
CA SER A 526 -30.14 59.46 -68.40
C SER A 526 -29.21 59.82 -69.56
N GLN A 527 -28.91 58.84 -70.43
CA GLN A 527 -28.65 59.00 -71.87
C GLN A 527 -28.15 57.69 -72.49
N ASN A 528 -28.69 57.36 -73.66
CA ASN A 528 -28.34 56.30 -74.63
C ASN A 528 -28.89 54.89 -74.31
N SER A 529 -30.09 54.50 -74.78
CA SER A 529 -30.62 54.34 -76.15
C SER A 529 -30.05 53.15 -76.95
N CYS A 530 -30.94 52.16 -77.11
CA CYS A 530 -31.29 51.40 -78.34
C CYS A 530 -30.33 50.38 -78.99
N VAL A 531 -31.00 49.42 -79.65
CA VAL A 531 -30.54 48.42 -80.67
C VAL A 531 -30.10 47.08 -80.03
N LEU A 532 -30.74 45.90 -80.19
CA LEU A 532 -31.62 45.28 -81.21
C LEU A 532 -32.53 44.19 -80.58
N SER A 533 -33.64 43.90 -81.26
CA SER A 533 -34.86 43.19 -80.83
C SER A 533 -34.87 41.66 -80.93
N GLY A 534 -35.73 41.04 -80.10
CA GLY A 534 -36.30 39.71 -80.24
C GLY A 534 -37.34 39.47 -79.15
#